data_AF-U1FEA1-F1
#
_entry.id   AF-U1FEA1-F1
#
_cell.length_a   1.000
_cell.length_b   1.000
_cell.length_c   1.000
_cell.angle_alpha   90.00
_cell.angle_beta   90.00
_cell.angle_gamma   90.00
#
_symmetry.space_group_name_H-M   'P 1'
#
loop_
_entity.id
_entity.type
_entity.pdbx_description
1 polymer ?
#
loop_
_entity_poly.entity_id
_entity_poly.type
_entity_poly.pdbx_seq_one_letter_code
_entity_poly.pdbx_strand_id
1 'polypeptide(L)'
;MPMKASAVEAKPDARTVPSAAATFSSAVHHRPRCSAPSTATIDLTAINHNLAQVRDLVGDRKVLMAVKGDAYGHGAVQVARHVQQTGAADWLGVATVAEAQELVEAGVRLPILKFSPADPGNLETAILYGVRLTVMDERTVRQANEVAQAMGRCANVHVAIDTGMGRIGLQPEHLADVVAAVDRADHLRL
;
A
#
# COMPACT_ATOMS: atom_id res chain seq x y z
N MET A 1 -29.10 -72.79 -6.70
CA MET A 1 -29.93 -71.56 -6.50
C MET A 1 -29.00 -70.35 -6.42
N PRO A 2 -29.38 -69.20 -6.99
CA PRO A 2 -28.75 -68.73 -8.24
C PRO A 2 -27.97 -67.40 -8.15
N MET A 3 -27.22 -67.17 -9.23
CA MET A 3 -26.80 -65.92 -9.88
C MET A 3 -27.23 -64.57 -9.27
N LYS A 4 -26.27 -63.61 -9.31
CA LYS A 4 -26.38 -62.45 -10.22
C LYS A 4 -25.03 -61.80 -10.48
N ALA A 5 -24.78 -61.55 -11.76
CA ALA A 5 -23.74 -60.67 -12.29
C ALA A 5 -24.18 -59.20 -12.19
N SER A 6 -23.23 -58.29 -12.09
CA SER A 6 -23.26 -56.95 -12.69
C SER A 6 -21.87 -56.33 -12.46
N ALA A 7 -21.08 -56.10 -13.49
CA ALA A 7 -21.08 -54.92 -14.36
C ALA A 7 -19.80 -54.11 -14.10
N VAL A 8 -18.98 -54.07 -15.14
CA VAL A 8 -17.79 -53.25 -15.32
C VAL A 8 -18.18 -51.78 -15.25
N GLU A 9 -17.41 -50.96 -14.53
CA GLU A 9 -17.29 -49.55 -14.90
C GLU A 9 -15.91 -49.02 -14.53
N ALA A 10 -15.16 -48.67 -15.57
CA ALA A 10 -13.89 -47.98 -15.48
C ALA A 10 -14.14 -46.53 -15.01
N LYS A 11 -13.33 -46.06 -14.05
CA LYS A 11 -13.34 -44.64 -13.66
C LYS A 11 -12.10 -43.96 -14.25
N PRO A 12 -12.24 -42.89 -15.05
CA PRO A 12 -11.12 -42.26 -15.75
C PRO A 12 -10.35 -41.27 -14.87
N ASP A 13 -9.06 -41.13 -15.20
CA ASP A 13 -8.16 -40.02 -14.85
C ASP A 13 -8.72 -38.70 -15.40
N ALA A 14 -8.78 -37.66 -14.57
CA ALA A 14 -9.11 -36.30 -14.99
C ALA A 14 -8.32 -35.27 -14.17
N ARG A 15 -7.06 -35.10 -14.59
CA ARG A 15 -6.38 -33.80 -14.57
C ARG A 15 -7.27 -32.73 -15.22
N THR A 16 -7.80 -31.80 -14.43
CA THR A 16 -8.01 -30.39 -14.82
C THR A 16 -8.53 -29.60 -13.62
N VAL A 17 -7.69 -28.75 -13.04
CA VAL A 17 -8.16 -27.68 -12.15
C VAL A 17 -8.61 -26.53 -13.06
N PRO A 18 -9.87 -26.06 -13.01
CA PRO A 18 -10.29 -24.97 -13.86
C PRO A 18 -9.62 -23.67 -13.41
N SER A 19 -8.86 -23.05 -14.33
CA SER A 19 -8.44 -21.65 -14.27
C SER A 19 -9.69 -20.77 -14.37
N ALA A 20 -10.25 -20.38 -13.23
CA ALA A 20 -11.29 -19.37 -13.17
C ALA A 20 -10.65 -17.98 -13.33
N ALA A 21 -10.69 -17.44 -14.55
CA ALA A 21 -10.56 -16.01 -14.77
C ALA A 21 -11.70 -15.31 -14.03
N ALA A 22 -11.41 -14.75 -12.86
CA ALA A 22 -12.38 -14.04 -12.06
C ALA A 22 -12.61 -12.64 -12.64
N THR A 23 -13.54 -12.54 -13.58
CA THR A 23 -14.04 -11.24 -14.06
C THR A 23 -14.98 -10.67 -12.99
N PHE A 24 -14.46 -9.78 -12.15
CA PHE A 24 -15.29 -9.03 -11.19
C PHE A 24 -15.90 -7.79 -11.87
N SER A 25 -17.23 -7.76 -11.96
CA SER A 25 -18.00 -6.56 -12.27
C SER A 25 -18.41 -5.89 -10.96
N SER A 26 -17.74 -4.80 -10.58
CA SER A 26 -18.21 -3.95 -9.49
C SER A 26 -19.22 -2.93 -10.03
N ALA A 27 -20.45 -2.97 -9.53
CA ALA A 27 -21.47 -1.96 -9.80
C ALA A 27 -21.13 -0.65 -9.04
N VAL A 28 -20.11 0.06 -9.52
CA VAL A 28 -19.95 1.50 -9.31
C VAL A 28 -20.58 2.15 -10.53
N HIS A 29 -21.40 3.20 -10.35
CA HIS A 29 -21.99 3.95 -11.46
C HIS A 29 -20.90 4.68 -12.26
N HIS A 30 -20.17 3.93 -13.10
CA HIS A 30 -19.21 4.46 -14.03
C HIS A 30 -19.99 4.98 -15.23
N ARG A 31 -20.06 6.31 -15.37
CA ARG A 31 -20.51 6.90 -16.63
C ARG A 31 -19.69 6.27 -17.77
N PRO A 32 -20.31 5.88 -18.89
CA PRO A 32 -19.59 5.27 -20.00
C PRO A 32 -18.50 6.24 -20.47
N ARG A 33 -17.23 5.83 -20.33
CA ARG A 33 -16.09 6.54 -20.88
C ARG A 33 -16.00 6.21 -22.37
N CYS A 34 -15.67 7.18 -23.21
CA CYS A 34 -15.31 6.91 -24.61
C CYS A 34 -14.14 5.90 -24.62
N SER A 35 -14.22 4.86 -25.45
CA SER A 35 -13.13 3.91 -25.61
C SER A 35 -11.93 4.63 -26.22
N ALA A 36 -10.83 4.75 -25.47
CA ALA A 36 -9.56 5.11 -26.06
C ALA A 36 -9.11 3.97 -27.00
N PRO A 37 -8.51 4.27 -28.16
CA PRO A 37 -8.04 3.24 -29.08
C PRO A 37 -6.84 2.45 -28.53
N SER A 38 -6.17 2.96 -27.50
CA SER A 38 -5.00 2.35 -26.89
C SER A 38 -5.28 1.90 -25.46
N THR A 39 -4.80 0.72 -25.10
CA THR A 39 -4.94 0.12 -23.77
C THR A 39 -3.59 -0.36 -23.25
N ALA A 40 -3.47 -0.46 -21.93
CA ALA A 40 -2.33 -1.06 -21.25
C ALA A 40 -2.85 -2.26 -20.43
N THR A 41 -2.32 -3.45 -20.71
CA THR A 41 -2.65 -4.66 -19.94
C THR A 41 -1.64 -4.84 -18.84
N ILE A 42 -2.11 -4.91 -17.61
CA ILE A 42 -1.27 -5.08 -16.43
C ILE A 42 -1.36 -6.53 -15.95
N ASP A 43 -0.22 -7.21 -15.93
CA ASP A 43 -0.10 -8.55 -15.36
C ASP A 43 0.21 -8.47 -13.86
N LEU A 44 -0.80 -8.70 -13.04
CA LEU A 44 -0.67 -8.71 -11.58
C LEU A 44 0.19 -9.88 -11.07
N THR A 45 0.26 -10.98 -11.81
CA THR A 45 1.09 -12.13 -11.42
C THR A 45 2.57 -11.81 -11.56
N ALA A 46 2.94 -10.99 -12.55
CA ALA A 46 4.31 -10.47 -12.70
C ALA A 46 4.71 -9.58 -11.51
N ILE A 47 3.79 -8.78 -10.96
CA ILE A 47 4.04 -7.97 -9.75
C ILE A 47 4.35 -8.88 -8.56
N ASN A 48 3.55 -9.93 -8.33
CA ASN A 48 3.83 -10.89 -7.26
C ASN A 48 5.17 -11.60 -7.45
N HIS A 49 5.48 -12.03 -8.67
CA HIS A 49 6.75 -12.66 -8.98
C HIS A 49 7.93 -11.73 -8.63
N ASN A 50 7.87 -10.46 -9.06
CA ASN A 50 8.90 -9.47 -8.76
C ASN A 50 9.05 -9.23 -7.25
N LEU A 51 7.94 -9.13 -6.52
CA LEU A 51 7.98 -8.97 -5.06
C LEU A 51 8.52 -10.22 -4.34
N ALA A 52 8.25 -11.43 -4.86
CA ALA A 52 8.85 -12.66 -4.34
C ALA A 52 10.38 -12.65 -4.53
N GLN A 53 10.87 -12.20 -5.68
CA GLN A 53 12.31 -12.04 -5.91
C GLN A 53 12.93 -11.03 -4.94
N VAL A 54 12.25 -9.91 -4.66
CA VAL A 54 12.69 -8.96 -3.62
C VAL A 54 12.69 -9.63 -2.24
N ARG A 55 11.66 -10.41 -1.91
CA ARG A 55 11.57 -11.13 -0.63
C ARG A 55 12.74 -12.08 -0.43
N ASP A 56 13.09 -12.85 -1.46
CA ASP A 56 14.22 -13.79 -1.42
C ASP A 56 15.55 -13.06 -1.13
N LEU A 57 15.72 -11.84 -1.63
CA LEU A 57 16.92 -11.03 -1.39
C LEU A 57 16.96 -10.40 0.01
N VAL A 58 15.81 -10.00 0.58
CA VAL A 58 15.75 -9.26 1.85
C VAL A 58 15.45 -10.13 3.07
N GLY A 59 14.97 -11.35 2.89
CA GLY A 59 14.58 -12.29 3.95
C GLY A 59 13.37 -11.78 4.75
N ASP A 60 13.46 -11.87 6.08
CA ASP A 60 12.39 -11.49 7.02
C ASP A 60 12.16 -9.97 7.15
N ARG A 61 12.93 -9.15 6.41
CA ARG A 61 12.73 -7.70 6.41
C ARG A 61 11.41 -7.35 5.75
N LYS A 62 10.73 -6.33 6.29
CA LYS A 62 9.51 -5.80 5.69
C LYS A 62 9.79 -5.22 4.31
N VAL A 63 8.88 -5.49 3.38
CA VAL A 63 8.88 -4.95 2.02
C VAL A 63 7.81 -3.88 1.91
N LEU A 64 8.21 -2.69 1.47
CA LEU A 64 7.30 -1.60 1.13
C LEU A 64 7.25 -1.45 -0.38
N MET A 65 6.06 -1.61 -0.96
CA MET A 65 5.85 -1.37 -2.39
C MET A 65 5.43 0.08 -2.63
N ALA A 66 6.21 0.81 -3.43
CA ALA A 66 5.82 2.14 -3.86
C ALA A 66 4.69 2.04 -4.90
N VAL A 67 3.53 2.63 -4.58
CA VAL A 67 2.35 2.70 -5.46
C VAL A 67 1.98 4.15 -5.82
N LYS A 68 2.88 5.11 -5.60
CA LYS A 68 2.75 6.49 -6.06
C LYS A 68 2.59 6.58 -7.58
N GLY A 69 1.99 7.67 -8.05
CA GLY A 69 1.74 7.92 -9.47
C GLY A 69 0.85 6.85 -10.08
N ASP A 70 -0.24 6.49 -9.40
CA ASP A 70 -1.17 5.43 -9.83
C ASP A 70 -0.47 4.06 -10.01
N ALA A 71 0.34 3.66 -9.03
CA ALA A 71 1.27 2.53 -9.14
C ALA A 71 2.14 2.61 -10.40
N TYR A 72 2.77 3.75 -10.64
CA TYR A 72 3.55 4.02 -11.85
C TYR A 72 2.74 3.78 -13.13
N GLY A 73 1.46 4.15 -13.13
CA GLY A 73 0.51 3.99 -14.24
C GLY A 73 -0.11 2.60 -14.41
N HIS A 74 0.06 1.71 -13.43
CA HIS A 74 -0.48 0.35 -13.46
C HIS A 74 -1.88 0.23 -12.83
N GLY A 75 -2.40 1.30 -12.21
CA GLY A 75 -3.67 1.28 -11.48
C GLY A 75 -3.47 0.95 -10.00
N ALA A 76 -3.32 1.97 -9.16
CA ALA A 76 -2.93 1.84 -7.75
C ALA A 76 -3.91 0.99 -6.95
N VAL A 77 -5.22 1.17 -7.12
CA VAL A 77 -6.23 0.43 -6.36
C VAL A 77 -6.18 -1.07 -6.69
N GLN A 78 -6.14 -1.43 -7.98
CA GLN A 78 -6.08 -2.84 -8.40
C GLN A 78 -4.80 -3.51 -7.92
N VAL A 79 -3.66 -2.83 -8.09
CA VAL A 79 -2.34 -3.32 -7.64
C VAL A 79 -2.31 -3.48 -6.12
N ALA A 80 -2.71 -2.46 -5.36
CA ALA A 80 -2.67 -2.49 -3.90
C ALA A 80 -3.59 -3.57 -3.30
N ARG A 81 -4.80 -3.74 -3.86
CA ARG A 81 -5.70 -4.83 -3.45
C ARG A 81 -5.09 -6.20 -3.73
N HIS A 82 -4.48 -6.38 -4.89
CA HIS A 82 -3.82 -7.64 -5.23
C HIS A 82 -2.69 -7.96 -4.25
N VAL A 83 -1.80 -6.99 -4.01
CA VAL A 83 -0.67 -7.11 -3.08
C VAL A 83 -1.13 -7.41 -1.66
N GLN A 84 -2.22 -6.78 -1.20
CA GLN A 84 -2.82 -7.06 0.10
C GLN A 84 -3.40 -8.48 0.18
N GLN A 85 -4.11 -8.92 -0.87
CA GLN A 85 -4.74 -10.25 -0.90
C GLN A 85 -3.70 -11.37 -0.91
N THR A 86 -2.58 -11.16 -1.61
CA THR A 86 -1.52 -12.16 -1.73
C THR A 86 -0.49 -12.08 -0.61
N GLY A 87 -0.47 -10.96 0.14
CA GLY A 87 0.54 -10.70 1.16
C GLY A 87 1.94 -10.46 0.58
N ALA A 88 2.03 -10.06 -0.70
CA ALA A 88 3.32 -9.95 -1.39
C ALA A 88 4.20 -8.80 -0.87
N ALA A 89 3.61 -7.77 -0.26
CA ALA A 89 4.32 -6.71 0.44
C ALA A 89 3.65 -6.41 1.77
N ASP A 90 4.44 -5.89 2.72
CA ASP A 90 3.98 -5.59 4.07
C ASP A 90 3.36 -4.19 4.16
N TRP A 91 3.86 -3.27 3.34
CA TRP A 91 3.57 -1.83 3.39
C TRP A 91 3.40 -1.27 1.98
N LEU A 92 2.73 -0.12 1.89
CA LEU A 92 2.61 0.67 0.66
C LEU A 92 3.21 2.07 0.85
N GLY A 93 3.74 2.62 -0.23
CA GLY A 93 4.32 3.97 -0.25
C GLY A 93 3.68 4.86 -1.31
N VAL A 94 3.27 6.07 -0.91
CA VAL A 94 2.62 7.05 -1.79
C VAL A 94 3.35 8.39 -1.77
N ALA A 95 3.08 9.24 -2.77
CA ALA A 95 3.62 10.59 -2.83
C ALA A 95 2.69 11.62 -2.17
N THR A 96 1.37 11.42 -2.30
CA THR A 96 0.36 12.38 -1.84
C THR A 96 -0.61 11.77 -0.83
N VAL A 97 -1.29 12.64 -0.06
CA VAL A 97 -2.36 12.22 0.85
C VAL A 97 -3.59 11.73 0.08
N ALA A 98 -3.89 12.32 -1.08
CA ALA A 98 -5.00 11.91 -1.93
C ALA A 98 -4.85 10.47 -2.45
N GLU A 99 -3.65 10.08 -2.88
CA GLU A 99 -3.34 8.68 -3.23
C GLU A 99 -3.58 7.74 -2.04
N ALA A 100 -3.15 8.13 -0.83
CA ALA A 100 -3.38 7.32 0.36
C ALA A 100 -4.88 7.16 0.66
N GLN A 101 -5.62 8.25 0.58
CA GLN A 101 -7.07 8.29 0.79
C GLN A 101 -7.79 7.35 -0.19
N GLU A 102 -7.48 7.43 -1.48
CA GLU A 102 -8.07 6.56 -2.52
C GLU A 102 -7.89 5.07 -2.18
N LEU A 103 -6.69 4.69 -1.74
CA LEU A 103 -6.41 3.30 -1.35
C LEU A 103 -7.24 2.87 -0.13
N VAL A 104 -7.32 3.71 0.91
CA VAL A 104 -8.06 3.38 2.14
C VAL A 104 -9.57 3.29 1.87
N GLU A 105 -10.12 4.22 1.10
CA GLU A 105 -11.52 4.21 0.65
C GLU A 105 -11.82 2.98 -0.21
N ALA A 106 -10.85 2.54 -1.02
CA ALA A 106 -10.94 1.30 -1.78
C ALA A 106 -10.77 0.02 -0.94
N GLY A 107 -10.69 0.11 0.39
CA GLY A 107 -10.63 -1.07 1.27
C GLY A 107 -9.21 -1.62 1.47
N VAL A 108 -8.17 -0.89 1.06
CA VAL A 108 -6.80 -1.23 1.44
C VAL A 108 -6.59 -0.91 2.93
N ARG A 109 -5.90 -1.81 3.62
CA ARG A 109 -5.67 -1.85 5.06
C ARG A 109 -4.19 -2.03 5.41
N LEU A 110 -3.33 -2.33 4.42
CA LEU A 110 -1.88 -2.31 4.61
C LEU A 110 -1.44 -0.93 5.13
N PRO A 111 -0.40 -0.86 5.99
CA PRO A 111 0.26 0.39 6.34
C PRO A 111 0.68 1.20 5.11
N ILE A 112 0.24 2.46 5.04
CA ILE A 112 0.62 3.40 3.97
C ILE A 112 1.55 4.47 4.55
N LEU A 113 2.73 4.62 3.95
CA LEU A 113 3.68 5.68 4.23
C LEU A 113 3.61 6.75 3.13
N LYS A 114 3.46 8.02 3.53
CA LYS A 114 3.71 9.15 2.64
C LYS A 114 5.19 9.49 2.67
N PHE A 115 5.86 9.43 1.52
CA PHE A 115 7.33 9.57 1.44
C PHE A 115 7.89 10.96 1.81
N SER A 116 7.05 11.98 1.89
CA SER A 116 7.44 13.35 2.18
C SER A 116 6.48 13.96 3.21
N PRO A 117 6.85 15.04 3.92
CA PRO A 117 5.91 15.72 4.80
C PRO A 117 4.64 16.11 4.06
N ALA A 118 3.49 15.90 4.70
CA ALA A 118 2.22 16.36 4.17
C ALA A 118 2.15 17.89 4.24
N ASP A 119 1.48 18.50 3.27
CA ASP A 119 1.15 19.91 3.36
C ASP A 119 0.28 20.14 4.60
N PRO A 120 0.41 21.27 5.31
CA PRO A 120 -0.35 21.52 6.53
C PRO A 120 -1.86 21.34 6.38
N GLY A 121 -2.42 21.78 5.24
CA GLY A 121 -3.85 21.63 4.94
C GLY A 121 -4.33 20.18 4.71
N ASN A 122 -3.40 19.24 4.52
CA ASN A 122 -3.69 17.82 4.28
C ASN A 122 -3.38 16.94 5.51
N LEU A 123 -2.85 17.50 6.60
CA LEU A 123 -2.47 16.74 7.80
C LEU A 123 -3.69 16.09 8.47
N GLU A 124 -4.79 16.83 8.60
CA GLU A 124 -6.02 16.31 9.22
C GLU A 124 -6.53 15.08 8.46
N THR A 125 -6.61 15.20 7.12
CA THR A 125 -6.97 14.08 6.24
C THR A 125 -6.00 12.92 6.38
N ALA A 126 -4.69 13.16 6.37
CA ALA A 126 -3.70 12.10 6.49
C ALA A 126 -3.83 11.33 7.81
N ILE A 127 -4.04 12.03 8.92
CA ILE A 127 -4.22 11.43 10.26
C ILE A 127 -5.56 10.68 10.34
N LEU A 128 -6.63 11.25 9.78
CA LEU A 128 -7.95 10.63 9.72
C LEU A 128 -7.90 9.27 9.00
N TYR A 129 -7.21 9.21 7.87
CA TYR A 129 -7.01 8.00 7.06
C TYR A 129 -5.88 7.08 7.56
N GLY A 130 -5.23 7.40 8.68
CA GLY A 130 -4.21 6.54 9.29
C GLY A 130 -2.90 6.45 8.49
N VAL A 131 -2.61 7.45 7.67
CA VAL A 131 -1.38 7.55 6.89
C VAL A 131 -0.20 7.80 7.82
N ARG A 132 0.90 7.05 7.62
CA ARG A 132 2.16 7.32 8.29
C ARG A 132 2.82 8.52 7.65
N LEU A 133 3.06 9.54 8.47
CA LEU A 133 3.61 10.81 8.04
C LEU A 133 5.13 10.75 8.00
N THR A 134 5.74 11.52 7.12
CA THR A 134 7.19 11.78 7.18
C THR A 134 7.43 13.14 7.84
N VAL A 135 8.36 13.20 8.78
CA VAL A 135 8.84 14.45 9.42
C VAL A 135 10.32 14.64 9.14
N MET A 136 10.78 15.88 9.10
CA MET A 136 12.17 16.22 8.79
C MET A 136 12.72 17.41 9.59
N ASP A 137 11.91 18.07 10.40
CA ASP A 137 12.35 19.22 11.20
C ASP A 137 11.36 19.46 12.35
N GLU A 138 11.72 20.33 13.28
CA GLU A 138 10.83 20.68 14.39
C GLU A 138 9.49 21.26 13.92
N ARG A 139 9.47 21.92 12.76
CA ARG A 139 8.25 22.50 12.19
C ARG A 139 7.26 21.39 11.82
N THR A 140 7.69 20.38 11.07
CA THR A 140 6.86 19.26 10.62
C THR A 140 6.42 18.38 11.78
N VAL A 141 7.29 18.18 12.79
CA VAL A 141 6.93 17.53 14.05
C VAL A 141 5.84 18.31 14.77
N ARG A 142 6.04 19.61 15.01
CA ARG A 142 5.07 20.46 15.70
C ARG A 142 3.71 20.49 14.99
N GLN A 143 3.70 20.70 13.67
CA GLN A 143 2.48 20.75 12.88
C GLN A 143 1.70 19.42 12.94
N ALA A 144 2.39 18.28 12.81
CA ALA A 144 1.74 16.98 12.92
C ALA A 144 1.17 16.76 14.34
N ASN A 145 1.92 17.14 15.39
CA ASN A 145 1.48 17.00 16.78
C ASN A 145 0.26 17.87 17.09
N GLU A 146 0.27 19.15 16.70
CA GLU A 146 -0.83 20.09 16.93
C GLU A 146 -2.13 19.60 16.27
N VAL A 147 -2.05 19.12 15.02
CA VAL A 147 -3.23 18.57 14.33
C VAL A 147 -3.68 17.25 14.97
N ALA A 148 -2.76 16.34 15.30
CA ALA A 148 -3.10 15.09 15.98
C ALA A 148 -3.78 15.34 17.34
N GLN A 149 -3.26 16.30 18.11
CA GLN A 149 -3.83 16.76 19.38
C GLN A 149 -5.23 17.32 19.20
N ALA A 150 -5.43 18.24 18.24
CA ALA A 150 -6.75 18.82 17.96
C ALA A 150 -7.79 17.76 17.56
N MET A 151 -7.36 16.68 16.91
CA MET A 151 -8.21 15.54 16.54
C MET A 151 -8.41 14.52 17.66
N GLY A 152 -7.71 14.65 18.80
CA GLY A 152 -7.70 13.64 19.86
C GLY A 152 -7.13 12.29 19.41
N ARG A 153 -6.16 12.31 18.49
CA ARG A 153 -5.53 11.12 17.88
C ARG A 153 -4.04 11.06 18.16
N CYS A 154 -3.44 9.92 17.83
CA CYS A 154 -2.00 9.75 17.78
C CYS A 154 -1.60 9.41 16.33
N ALA A 155 -0.65 10.16 15.78
CA ALA A 155 -0.15 9.97 14.42
C ALA A 155 1.16 9.18 14.42
N ASN A 156 1.29 8.21 13.52
CA ASN A 156 2.55 7.51 13.31
C ASN A 156 3.43 8.32 12.35
N VAL A 157 4.70 8.52 12.70
CA VAL A 157 5.65 9.33 11.93
C VAL A 157 6.90 8.53 11.61
N HIS A 158 7.56 8.85 10.51
CA HIS A 158 8.90 8.40 10.15
C HIS A 158 9.79 9.62 9.94
N VAL A 159 11.03 9.55 10.40
CA VAL A 159 12.01 10.63 10.20
C VAL A 159 12.75 10.38 8.88
N ALA A 160 12.71 11.34 7.95
CA ALA A 160 13.47 11.27 6.70
C ALA A 160 14.81 11.98 6.86
N ILE A 161 15.90 11.27 6.54
CA ILE A 161 17.27 11.79 6.60
C ILE A 161 17.82 11.88 5.18
N ASP A 162 18.33 13.04 4.80
CA ASP A 162 19.02 13.21 3.52
C ASP A 162 20.49 12.82 3.68
N THR A 163 20.89 11.73 3.05
CA THR A 163 22.27 11.21 3.07
C THR A 163 23.04 11.50 1.78
N GLY A 164 22.51 12.41 0.94
CA GLY A 164 23.19 12.88 -0.28
C GLY A 164 22.29 12.97 -1.53
N MET A 165 20.98 12.72 -1.42
CA MET A 165 20.07 12.87 -2.57
C MET A 165 19.74 14.35 -2.84
N GLY A 166 19.81 15.22 -1.82
CA GLY A 166 19.55 16.66 -1.96
C GLY A 166 18.10 16.98 -2.29
N ARG A 167 17.15 16.16 -1.83
CA ARG A 167 15.74 16.25 -2.26
C ARG A 167 14.76 16.38 -1.11
N ILE A 168 14.83 15.49 -0.12
CA ILE A 168 13.90 15.40 1.02
C ILE A 168 14.67 14.84 2.20
N GLY A 169 14.40 15.37 3.38
CA GLY A 169 14.95 14.88 4.63
C GLY A 169 15.89 15.89 5.26
N LEU A 170 16.22 15.62 6.51
CA LEU A 170 17.10 16.44 7.33
C LEU A 170 18.57 16.04 7.14
N GLN A 171 19.49 16.99 7.30
CA GLN A 171 20.91 16.68 7.30
C GLN A 171 21.27 15.84 8.55
N PRO A 172 22.09 14.77 8.44
CA PRO A 172 22.28 13.78 9.52
C PRO A 172 22.59 14.38 10.90
N GLU A 173 23.30 15.50 10.96
CA GLU A 173 23.63 16.25 12.18
C GLU A 173 22.40 16.70 12.99
N HIS A 174 21.25 16.93 12.36
CA HIS A 174 20.02 17.35 13.03
C HIS A 174 19.14 16.18 13.50
N LEU A 175 19.56 14.92 13.29
CA LEU A 175 18.72 13.76 13.58
C LEU A 175 18.35 13.67 15.06
N ALA A 176 19.32 13.89 15.94
CA ALA A 176 19.10 13.82 17.38
C ALA A 176 18.05 14.85 17.83
N ASP A 177 18.10 16.07 17.30
CA ASP A 177 17.17 17.15 17.64
C ASP A 177 15.75 16.82 17.19
N VAL A 178 15.59 16.30 15.97
CA VAL A 178 14.28 15.93 15.43
C VAL A 178 13.68 14.72 16.15
N VAL A 179 14.48 13.70 16.46
CA VAL A 179 14.00 12.55 17.26
C VAL A 179 13.59 13.01 18.66
N ALA A 180 14.40 13.83 19.33
CA ALA A 180 14.05 14.37 20.64
C ALA A 180 12.78 15.25 20.58
N ALA A 181 12.54 15.96 19.48
CA ALA A 181 11.30 16.70 19.27
C ALA A 181 10.09 15.78 19.12
N VAL A 182 10.23 14.63 18.43
CA VAL A 182 9.18 13.61 18.34
C VAL A 182 8.91 12.97 19.71
N ASP A 183 9.94 12.64 20.48
CA ASP A 183 9.78 12.03 21.82
C ASP A 183 9.07 12.95 22.82
N ARG A 184 9.20 14.29 22.66
CA ARG A 184 8.48 15.29 23.46
C ARG A 184 7.03 15.51 22.99
N ALA A 185 6.64 14.98 21.84
CA ALA A 185 5.34 15.21 21.25
C ALA A 185 4.34 14.13 21.70
N ASP A 186 3.41 14.48 22.59
CA ASP A 186 2.47 13.53 23.21
C ASP A 186 1.54 12.80 22.21
N HIS A 187 1.35 13.38 21.02
CA HIS A 187 0.42 12.85 20.01
C HIS A 187 1.13 12.24 18.79
N LEU A 188 2.44 12.03 18.85
CA LEU A 188 3.21 11.37 17.80
C LEU A 188 3.78 10.03 18.27
N ARG A 189 3.94 9.12 17.33
CA ARG A 189 4.63 7.85 17.54
C ARG A 189 5.64 7.63 16.41
N LEU A 190 6.92 7.59 16.77
CA LEU A 190 8.00 7.23 15.87
C LEU A 190 7.95 5.74 15.50
#